data_AF-A0A961YPC1-F1
#
_entry.id   AF-A0A961YPC1-F1
#
_cell.length_a   1.000
_cell.length_b   1.000
_cell.length_c   1.000
_cell.angle_alpha   90.00
_cell.angle_beta   90.00
_cell.angle_gamma   90.00
#
_symmetry.space_group_name_H-M   'P 1'
#
loop_
_entity.id
_entity.type
_entity.pdbx_description
1 polymer ?
#
loop_
_entity_poly.entity_id
_entity_poly.type
_entity_poly.pdbx_seq_one_letter_code
_entity_poly.pdbx_strand_id
1 'polypeptide(L)' 'MKSHAGNIARDRMVRIAQDKIVTCRVTDRDRYGRTVARCTLPSGRDIGYELITDGFAREYCHFSRNFYGTCG' A
#
# COMPACT_ATOMS: atom_id res chain seq x y z
N MET A 1 17.99 -5.13 -12.26
CA MET A 1 17.55 -6.44 -11.71
C MET A 1 16.30 -6.21 -10.88
N LYS A 2 15.11 -6.64 -11.32
CA LYS A 2 13.89 -6.57 -10.49
C LYS A 2 13.96 -7.68 -9.45
N SER A 3 13.82 -7.37 -8.17
CA SER A 3 13.83 -8.39 -7.11
C SER A 3 12.64 -9.34 -7.28
N HIS A 4 12.85 -10.63 -7.02
CA HIS A 4 11.77 -11.63 -7.06
C HIS A 4 10.61 -11.25 -6.14
N ALA A 5 10.93 -10.74 -4.95
CA ALA A 5 9.96 -10.22 -3.98
C ALA A 5 9.12 -9.06 -4.54
N GLY A 6 9.73 -8.14 -5.32
CA GLY A 6 9.01 -7.01 -5.91
C GLY A 6 7.96 -7.45 -6.94
N ASN A 7 8.27 -8.46 -7.76
CA ASN A 7 7.32 -9.01 -8.71
C ASN A 7 6.15 -9.70 -7.99
N ILE A 8 6.43 -10.48 -6.94
CA ILE A 8 5.38 -11.16 -6.17
C ILE A 8 4.45 -10.14 -5.50
N ALA A 9 4.99 -9.09 -4.88
CA ALA A 9 4.18 -8.04 -4.25
C ALA A 9 3.30 -7.31 -5.27
N ARG A 10 3.84 -7.01 -6.45
CA ARG A 10 3.07 -6.46 -7.58
C ARG A 10 1.94 -7.40 -7.97
N ASP A 11 2.23 -8.69 -8.13
CA ASP A 11 1.23 -9.66 -8.58
C ASP A 11 0.12 -9.85 -7.53
N ARG A 12 0.42 -9.75 -6.23
CA ARG A 12 -0.62 -9.67 -5.20
C ARG A 12 -1.48 -8.43 -5.35
N MET A 13 -0.88 -7.25 -5.52
CA MET A 13 -1.61 -6.00 -5.71
C MET A 13 -2.55 -6.08 -6.91
N VAL A 14 -2.08 -6.63 -8.03
CA VAL A 14 -2.89 -6.88 -9.23
C VAL A 14 -4.09 -7.76 -8.88
N ARG A 15 -3.89 -8.89 -8.20
CA ARG A 15 -4.99 -9.79 -7.80
C ARG A 15 -6.06 -9.11 -6.93
N ILE A 16 -5.69 -8.16 -6.08
CA ILE A 16 -6.66 -7.50 -5.18
C ILE A 16 -7.30 -6.25 -5.76
N ALA A 17 -6.64 -5.55 -6.69
CA ALA A 17 -7.08 -4.23 -7.14
C ALA A 17 -7.43 -4.14 -8.63
N GLN A 18 -6.96 -5.07 -9.47
CA GLN A 18 -7.26 -5.05 -10.90
C GLN A 18 -8.77 -5.13 -11.14
N ASP A 19 -9.24 -4.37 -12.13
CA ASP A 19 -10.65 -4.26 -12.55
C ASP A 19 -11.62 -3.80 -11.44
N LYS A 20 -11.09 -3.16 -10.38
CA LYS A 20 -11.89 -2.54 -9.31
C LYS A 20 -11.74 -1.04 -9.33
N ILE A 21 -12.83 -0.34 -9.03
CA ILE A 21 -12.79 1.10 -8.76
C ILE A 21 -12.24 1.29 -7.35
N VAL A 22 -11.08 1.93 -7.25
CA VAL A 22 -10.44 2.26 -5.97
C VAL A 22 -10.61 3.74 -5.68
N THR A 23 -10.80 4.09 -4.41
CA THR A 23 -10.85 5.49 -3.97
C THR A 23 -9.55 5.83 -3.27
N CYS A 24 -8.79 6.78 -3.82
CA CYS A 24 -7.52 7.21 -3.25
C CYS A 24 -7.64 8.59 -2.61
N ARG A 25 -7.28 8.68 -1.33
CA ARG A 25 -7.14 9.95 -0.62
C ARG A 25 -5.67 10.33 -0.53
N VAL A 26 -5.32 11.52 -1.01
CA VAL A 26 -3.98 12.08 -0.81
C VAL A 26 -3.76 12.35 0.67
N THR A 27 -2.60 11.95 1.17
CA THR A 27 -2.23 12.03 2.59
C THR A 27 -1.03 12.92 2.82
N ASP A 28 -0.14 12.99 1.83
CA ASP A 28 1.05 13.82 1.87
C ASP A 28 1.56 14.06 0.44
N ARG A 29 2.47 15.02 0.31
CA ARG A 29 3.29 15.21 -0.89
C ARG A 29 4.73 15.24 -0.45
N ASP A 30 5.52 14.26 -0.91
CA ASP A 30 6.88 14.11 -0.41
C ASP A 30 7.81 15.24 -0.91
N ARG A 31 9.03 15.28 -0.36
CA ARG A 31 10.05 16.30 -0.70
C ARG A 31 10.47 16.34 -2.18
N TYR A 32 10.14 15.30 -2.95
CA TYR A 32 10.40 15.22 -4.39
C TYR A 32 9.17 15.62 -5.22
N GLY A 33 8.11 16.08 -4.57
CA GLY A 33 6.87 16.50 -5.22
C GLY A 33 5.93 15.36 -5.61
N ARG A 34 6.18 14.12 -5.15
CA ARG A 34 5.36 12.95 -5.48
C ARG A 34 4.16 12.84 -4.53
N THR A 35 3.01 12.45 -5.07
CA THR A 35 1.79 12.21 -4.30
C THR A 35 1.92 10.94 -3.46
N VAL A 36 1.62 11.04 -2.17
CA VAL A 36 1.49 9.89 -1.26
C VAL A 36 0.01 9.75 -0.89
N ALA A 37 -0.60 8.64 -1.28
CA ALA A 37 -2.03 8.40 -1.06
C ALA A 37 -2.29 7.06 -0.38
N ARG A 38 -3.41 7.00 0.35
CA ARG A 38 -4.03 5.77 0.82
C ARG A 38 -5.22 5.45 -0.07
N CYS A 39 -5.31 4.22 -0.52
CA CYS A 39 -6.31 3.80 -1.50
C CYS A 39 -7.15 2.66 -0.93
N THR A 40 -8.46 2.83 -0.96
CA THR A 40 -9.43 1.85 -0.46
C THR A 40 -10.09 1.10 -1.60
N LEU A 41 -10.19 -0.21 -1.45
CA LEU A 41 -10.97 -1.11 -2.29
C LEU A 41 -12.49 -0.84 -2.09
N PRO A 42 -13.36 -1.32 -3.00
CA PRO A 42 -14.82 -1.24 -2.82
C PRO A 42 -15.34 -1.83 -1.51
N SER A 43 -14.61 -2.79 -0.92
CA SER A 43 -14.90 -3.36 0.39
C SER A 43 -14.61 -2.43 1.57
N GLY A 44 -14.02 -1.25 1.33
CA GLY A 44 -13.57 -0.31 2.35
C GLY A 44 -12.16 -0.57 2.90
N ARG A 45 -11.50 -1.65 2.45
CA ARG A 45 -10.16 -2.04 2.93
C ARG A 45 -9.06 -1.26 2.22
N ASP A 46 -8.06 -0.80 2.98
CA ASP A 46 -6.89 -0.10 2.44
C ASP A 46 -5.92 -1.09 1.75
N ILE A 47 -5.45 -0.75 0.55
CA ILE A 47 -4.56 -1.61 -0.24
C ILE A 47 -3.22 -1.85 0.48
N GLY A 48 -2.67 -0.82 1.11
CA GLY A 48 -1.43 -0.93 1.89
C GLY A 48 -1.61 -1.87 3.08
N TYR A 49 -2.73 -1.75 3.79
CA TYR A 49 -3.10 -2.68 4.85
C TYR A 49 -3.14 -4.12 4.34
N GLU A 50 -3.85 -4.40 3.25
CA GLU A 50 -3.97 -5.76 2.68
C GLU A 50 -2.58 -6.34 2.33
N LEU A 51 -1.72 -5.56 1.68
CA LEU A 51 -0.38 -6.00 1.33
C LEU A 51 0.51 -6.27 2.56
N ILE A 52 0.35 -5.50 3.63
CA ILE A 52 1.06 -5.72 4.89
C ILE A 52 0.56 -7.01 5.55
N THR A 53 -0.76 -7.19 5.69
CA THR A 53 -1.32 -8.38 6.35
C THR A 53 -1.03 -9.66 5.60
N ASP A 54 -0.94 -9.59 4.28
CA ASP A 54 -0.58 -10.74 3.44
C ASP A 54 0.94 -11.00 3.36
N GLY A 55 1.77 -10.17 4.02
CA GLY A 55 3.22 -10.35 4.06
C GLY A 55 3.98 -9.89 2.81
N PHE A 56 3.35 -9.12 1.92
CA PHE A 56 3.97 -8.60 0.69
C PHE A 56 4.54 -7.18 0.84
N ALA A 57 4.22 -6.50 1.94
CA ALA A 57 4.76 -5.19 2.30
C ALA A 57 5.04 -5.12 3.80
N ARG A 58 5.81 -4.12 4.21
CA ARG A 58 6.02 -3.78 5.61
C ARG A 58 5.67 -2.32 5.83
N GLU A 59 5.05 -2.02 6.96
CA GLU A 59 4.83 -0.64 7.36
C GLU A 59 6.17 0.07 7.56
N TYR A 60 6.34 1.21 6.91
CA TYR A 60 7.47 2.10 7.23
C TYR A 60 7.02 3.12 8.27
N CYS A 61 7.31 2.79 9.54
CA CYS A 61 6.81 3.49 10.72
C CYS A 61 7.11 4.99 10.76
N HIS A 62 8.25 5.40 10.20
CA HIS A 62 8.64 6.81 10.17
C HIS A 62 7.60 7.71 9.49
N PHE A 63 7.00 7.25 8.39
CA PHE A 63 6.02 8.04 7.63
C PHE A 63 4.57 7.67 7.95
N SER A 64 4.30 6.39 8.20
CA SER A 64 2.96 5.91 8.51
C SER A 64 2.49 6.33 9.91
N ARG A 65 3.42 6.63 10.84
CA ARG A 65 3.11 6.94 12.25
C ARG A 65 2.28 5.84 12.92
N ASN A 66 2.65 4.58 12.68
CA ASN A 66 1.96 3.40 13.20
C ASN A 66 0.47 3.32 12.80
N PHE A 67 0.12 3.85 11.62
CA PHE A 67 -1.25 3.83 11.13
C PHE A 67 -1.78 2.41 10.93
N TYR A 68 -0.93 1.46 10.54
CA TYR A 68 -1.33 0.05 10.34
C TYR A 68 -1.12 -0.82 11.59
N GLY A 69 -0.58 -0.25 12.66
CA GLY A 69 -0.45 -0.94 13.95
C GLY A 69 0.65 -2.00 14.01
N THR A 70 1.59 -2.01 13.04
CA THR A 70 2.64 -3.04 12.96
C THR A 70 4.01 -2.57 13.45
N CYS A 71 4.08 -1.35 13.98
CA CYS A 71 5.30 -0.82 14.58
C CYS A 71 5.47 -1.36 16.00
N GLY A 72 6.46 -2.24 16.19
CA GLY A 72 6.88 -2.84 17.45
C GLY A 72 8.33 -3.33 17.35
#